data_AF-F4MKM0-F1
#
_entry.id   AF-F4MKM0-F1
#
_cell.length_a   1.000
_cell.length_b   1.000
_cell.length_c   1.000
_cell.angle_alpha   90.00
_cell.angle_beta   90.00
_cell.angle_gamma   90.00
#
_symmetry.space_group_name_H-M   'P 1'
#
loop_
_entity.id
_entity.type
_entity.pdbx_description
1 polymer ?
#
loop_
_entity_poly.entity_id
_entity_poly.type
_entity_poly.pdbx_seq_one_letter_code
_entity_poly.pdbx_strand_id
1 'polypeptide(L)'
;MACLRLQSCCFFVLVFCFWVSNCAEFNDIFEPSWAIDHVMNEGELLKLKLDNFSGAGFASKATYLFGKVGAQIKLVPGDSAGTVTAFYMSSEGTLHDEFDFEFLGNASGEPYIVQTNIYSNGTGDREQRIYLWFDPTADFHSYSFLWNHKQVVFFVDSVPIRVFPNNERVGVPYPKKQPMRVSSSIWNADNWATQGGRLKINWSHSPFISTYKGFDIDANEYGLNGESRGVIENGSKWWDRPSHSSLTPLQRRMLRWVHRNYIIYDYCKDSTRFSTSPPECAGLRF
;
A
#
# COMPACT_ATOMS: atom_id res chain seq x y z
N MET A 1 20.53 -65.50 28.92
CA MET A 1 19.63 -64.55 28.23
C MET A 1 19.30 -63.44 29.21
N ALA A 2 20.02 -62.32 29.12
CA ALA A 2 19.75 -61.10 29.89
C ALA A 2 19.72 -59.96 28.88
N CYS A 3 18.56 -59.35 28.70
CA CYS A 3 18.32 -58.27 27.76
C CYS A 3 18.48 -56.94 28.51
N LEU A 4 19.65 -56.30 28.38
CA LEU A 4 19.84 -54.91 28.78
C LEU A 4 19.30 -54.01 27.67
N ARG A 5 18.20 -53.31 27.92
CA ARG A 5 17.74 -52.19 27.09
C ARG A 5 18.49 -50.94 27.51
N LEU A 6 19.40 -50.45 26.67
CA LEU A 6 19.92 -49.09 26.76
C LEU A 6 18.78 -48.12 26.45
N GLN A 7 18.38 -47.31 27.44
CA GLN A 7 17.57 -46.11 27.22
C GLN A 7 18.45 -45.05 26.58
N SER A 8 18.23 -44.78 25.29
CA SER A 8 18.83 -43.64 24.60
C SER A 8 18.07 -42.38 25.01
N CYS A 9 18.72 -41.50 25.77
CA CYS A 9 18.23 -40.14 26.01
C CYS A 9 18.30 -39.34 24.70
N CYS A 10 17.18 -39.24 23.98
CA CYS A 10 17.04 -38.26 22.90
C CYS A 10 16.98 -36.86 23.49
N PHE A 11 18.12 -36.15 23.49
CA PHE A 11 18.15 -34.70 23.63
C PHE A 11 17.50 -34.07 22.39
N PHE A 12 16.27 -33.60 22.52
CA PHE A 12 15.65 -32.72 21.54
C PHE A 12 16.35 -31.35 21.59
N VAL A 13 17.29 -31.13 20.67
CA VAL A 13 17.80 -29.77 20.41
C VAL A 13 16.71 -29.03 19.63
N LEU A 14 16.00 -28.15 20.33
CA LEU A 14 15.13 -27.15 19.71
C LEU A 14 16.01 -26.18 18.92
N VAL A 15 16.18 -26.45 17.63
CA VAL A 15 16.73 -25.48 16.69
C VAL A 15 15.67 -24.39 16.52
N PHE A 16 15.80 -23.31 17.28
CA PHE A 16 15.15 -22.05 16.93
C PHE A 16 15.75 -21.59 15.60
N CYS A 17 15.02 -21.81 14.51
CA CYS A 17 15.23 -21.05 13.29
C CYS A 17 14.86 -19.60 13.61
N PHE A 18 15.84 -18.82 14.04
CA PHE A 18 15.77 -17.38 13.92
C PHE A 18 15.75 -17.08 12.43
N TRP A 19 14.57 -16.80 11.90
CA TRP A 19 14.45 -16.11 10.64
C TRP A 19 15.07 -14.73 10.86
N VAL A 20 16.33 -14.57 10.45
CA VAL A 20 16.93 -13.26 10.32
C VAL A 20 16.22 -12.62 9.13
N SER A 21 15.09 -11.94 9.38
CA SER A 21 14.58 -10.94 8.44
C SER A 21 15.63 -9.84 8.41
N ASN A 22 16.48 -9.86 7.40
CA ASN A 22 17.39 -8.76 7.13
C ASN A 22 16.51 -7.62 6.60
N CYS A 23 15.96 -6.81 7.50
CA CYS A 23 15.23 -5.61 7.12
C CYS A 23 16.28 -4.67 6.54
N ALA A 24 16.32 -4.54 5.21
CA ALA A 24 17.23 -3.60 4.56
C ALA A 24 16.94 -2.19 5.07
N GLU A 25 18.00 -1.40 5.30
CA GLU A 25 17.84 -0.04 5.78
C GLU A 25 17.17 0.81 4.69
N PHE A 26 16.51 1.91 5.08
CA PHE A 26 15.85 2.81 4.11
C PHE A 26 16.79 3.17 2.94
N ASN A 27 18.04 3.51 3.25
CA ASN A 27 19.02 3.93 2.25
C ASN A 27 19.47 2.82 1.30
N ASP A 28 19.19 1.56 1.58
CA ASP A 28 19.50 0.45 0.66
C ASP A 28 18.46 0.38 -0.46
N ILE A 29 17.19 0.53 -0.09
CA ILE A 29 16.04 0.33 -0.99
C ILE A 29 15.57 1.64 -1.63
N PHE A 30 15.60 2.73 -0.89
CA PHE A 30 14.96 3.99 -1.24
C PHE A 30 15.96 5.14 -1.35
N GLU A 31 15.53 6.20 -2.01
CA GLU A 31 16.20 7.48 -2.08
C GLU A 31 15.17 8.62 -1.93
N PRO A 32 15.55 9.76 -1.33
CA PRO A 32 14.71 10.95 -1.35
C PRO A 32 14.41 11.38 -2.79
N SER A 33 13.14 11.65 -3.10
CA SER A 33 12.70 12.15 -4.41
C SER A 33 12.48 13.65 -4.42
N TRP A 34 12.21 14.26 -3.26
CA TRP A 34 12.00 15.70 -3.10
C TRP A 34 12.37 16.15 -1.68
N ALA A 35 12.88 17.39 -1.55
CA ALA A 35 13.23 18.04 -0.28
C ALA A 35 13.97 17.12 0.70
N ILE A 36 15.25 16.83 0.39
CA ILE A 36 16.10 15.89 1.14
C ILE A 36 16.17 16.27 2.64
N ASP A 37 16.17 17.55 2.97
CA ASP A 37 16.17 18.08 4.33
C ASP A 37 14.85 17.84 5.11
N HIS A 38 13.80 17.39 4.41
CA HIS A 38 12.50 17.00 4.98
C HIS A 38 12.31 15.48 5.05
N VAL A 39 13.33 14.71 4.65
CA VAL A 39 13.40 13.25 4.77
C VAL A 39 14.40 12.90 5.88
N MET A 40 13.90 12.52 7.04
CA MET A 40 14.73 12.32 8.25
C MET A 40 14.79 10.85 8.63
N ASN A 41 16.00 10.34 8.84
CA ASN A 41 16.22 9.00 9.39
C ASN A 41 16.55 9.09 10.88
N GLU A 42 15.79 8.38 11.70
CA GLU A 42 15.98 8.26 13.15
C GLU A 42 16.00 6.79 13.56
N GLY A 43 17.18 6.17 13.50
CA GLY A 43 17.33 4.72 13.70
C GLY A 43 16.59 3.96 12.59
N GLU A 44 15.65 3.10 12.98
CA GLU A 44 14.81 2.33 12.04
C GLU A 44 13.61 3.12 11.49
N LEU A 45 13.39 4.35 11.98
CA LEU A 45 12.26 5.17 11.58
C LEU A 45 12.67 6.14 10.47
N LEU A 46 11.86 6.21 9.43
CA LEU A 46 11.89 7.27 8.44
C LEU A 46 10.76 8.25 8.72
N LYS A 47 11.02 9.55 8.68
CA LYS A 47 10.03 10.60 8.85
C LYS A 47 10.00 11.51 7.64
N LEU A 48 8.79 11.77 7.13
CA LEU A 48 8.56 12.82 6.15
C LEU A 48 7.92 14.02 6.83
N LYS A 49 8.53 15.19 6.62
CA LYS A 49 8.10 16.47 7.17
C LYS A 49 7.36 17.28 6.11
N LEU A 50 6.25 17.90 6.50
CA LEU A 50 5.57 18.95 5.76
C LEU A 50 5.52 20.21 6.62
N ASP A 51 6.00 21.31 6.06
CA ASP A 51 5.86 22.66 6.61
C ASP A 51 5.47 23.66 5.52
N ASN A 52 5.37 24.94 5.88
CA ASN A 52 4.93 25.99 4.96
C ASN A 52 5.93 26.29 3.83
N PHE A 53 7.12 25.68 3.84
CA PHE A 53 8.11 25.80 2.78
C PHE A 53 8.05 24.62 1.81
N SER A 54 7.96 23.39 2.33
CA SER A 54 7.96 22.19 1.48
C SER A 54 7.28 20.99 2.13
N GLY A 55 6.75 20.12 1.27
CA GLY A 55 6.55 18.71 1.59
C GLY A 55 7.81 17.89 1.38
N ALA A 56 7.67 16.57 1.31
CA ALA A 56 8.78 15.65 1.10
C ALA A 56 8.31 14.38 0.40
N GLY A 57 9.26 13.64 -0.18
CA GLY A 57 8.98 12.31 -0.72
C GLY A 57 10.22 11.46 -0.88
N PHE A 58 9.99 10.16 -1.01
CA PHE A 58 11.01 9.18 -1.37
C PHE A 58 10.46 8.20 -2.41
N ALA A 59 11.37 7.52 -3.11
CA ALA A 59 11.03 6.47 -4.06
C ALA A 59 12.07 5.34 -4.03
N SER A 60 11.66 4.12 -4.36
CA SER A 60 12.56 2.96 -4.42
C SER A 60 13.56 3.14 -5.54
N LYS A 61 14.82 2.78 -5.35
CA LYS A 61 15.86 2.88 -6.39
C LYS A 61 15.59 1.97 -7.59
N ALA A 62 14.96 0.82 -7.33
CA ALA A 62 14.55 -0.12 -8.35
C ALA A 62 13.05 0.02 -8.67
N THR A 63 12.64 -0.58 -9.79
CA THR A 63 11.25 -0.78 -10.16
C THR A 63 10.88 -2.25 -10.01
N TYR A 64 9.59 -2.53 -9.86
CA TYR A 64 9.08 -3.86 -9.59
C TYR A 64 7.89 -4.17 -10.48
N LEU A 65 7.76 -5.42 -10.91
CA LEU A 65 6.59 -5.92 -11.65
C LEU A 65 6.06 -7.18 -10.97
N PHE A 66 4.89 -7.09 -10.36
CA PHE A 66 4.32 -8.12 -9.48
C PHE A 66 5.13 -8.41 -8.21
N GLY A 67 4.42 -8.86 -7.18
CA GLY A 67 4.97 -9.11 -5.86
C GLY A 67 4.03 -8.67 -4.75
N LYS A 68 4.58 -8.60 -3.54
CA LYS A 68 3.97 -7.93 -2.41
C LYS A 68 4.90 -6.83 -1.92
N VAL A 69 4.37 -5.63 -1.78
CA VAL A 69 5.12 -4.49 -1.22
C VAL A 69 4.32 -3.84 -0.11
N GLY A 70 4.98 -3.34 0.92
CA GLY A 70 4.32 -2.64 2.01
C GLY A 70 5.27 -1.88 2.91
N ALA A 71 4.66 -1.09 3.79
CA ALA A 71 5.35 -0.38 4.86
C ALA A 71 4.43 -0.30 6.08
N GLN A 72 5.02 -0.12 7.26
CA GLN A 72 4.28 0.28 8.44
C GLN A 72 4.28 1.80 8.55
N ILE A 73 3.09 2.40 8.61
CA ILE A 73 2.93 3.86 8.58
C ILE A 73 2.16 4.29 9.83
N LYS A 74 2.65 5.34 10.47
CA LYS A 74 1.95 6.10 11.51
C LYS A 74 1.73 7.53 11.01
N LEU A 75 0.46 7.94 10.98
CA LEU A 75 0.02 9.20 10.36
C LEU A 75 0.22 10.41 11.28
N VAL A 76 0.02 11.59 10.71
CA VAL A 76 0.17 12.89 11.41
C VAL A 76 -0.85 12.98 12.55
N PRO A 77 -0.43 13.15 13.82
CA PRO A 77 -1.34 13.28 14.95
C PRO A 77 -1.94 14.69 15.03
N GLY A 78 -3.01 14.84 15.81
CA GLY A 78 -3.63 16.13 16.08
C GLY A 78 -4.41 16.65 14.87
N ASP A 79 -4.28 17.95 14.59
CA ASP A 79 -4.92 18.57 13.43
C ASP A 79 -4.02 18.42 12.21
N SER A 80 -4.47 17.61 11.26
CA SER A 80 -3.79 17.29 10.02
C SER A 80 -4.61 17.69 8.80
N ALA A 81 -5.61 18.57 8.97
CA ALA A 81 -6.44 19.04 7.87
C ALA A 81 -5.59 19.61 6.72
N GLY A 82 -6.02 19.39 5.49
CA GLY A 82 -5.32 19.78 4.27
C GLY A 82 -4.11 18.90 3.92
N THR A 83 -3.58 18.09 4.85
CA THR A 83 -2.45 17.20 4.53
C THR A 83 -2.89 15.94 3.79
N VAL A 84 -2.07 15.50 2.84
CA VAL A 84 -2.12 14.14 2.28
C VAL A 84 -0.78 13.48 2.53
N THR A 85 -0.83 12.32 3.18
CA THR A 85 0.27 11.37 3.15
C THR A 85 -0.06 10.32 2.11
N ALA A 86 0.84 10.05 1.16
CA ALA A 86 0.63 9.05 0.11
C ALA A 86 1.63 7.91 0.25
N PHE A 87 1.20 6.68 0.00
CA PHE A 87 2.05 5.51 -0.21
C PHE A 87 1.54 4.77 -1.44
N TYR A 88 2.35 4.70 -2.49
CA TYR A 88 1.87 4.33 -3.81
C TYR A 88 2.92 3.60 -4.63
N MET A 89 2.47 2.90 -5.65
CA MET A 89 3.32 2.39 -6.71
C MET A 89 2.95 3.08 -8.01
N SER A 90 3.91 3.60 -8.78
CA SER A 90 3.62 4.23 -10.08
C SER A 90 4.72 3.93 -11.10
N SER A 91 4.33 3.73 -12.37
CA SER A 91 5.26 3.68 -13.50
C SER A 91 5.44 5.07 -14.10
N GLU A 92 6.43 5.24 -14.97
CA GLU A 92 6.68 6.54 -15.60
C GLU A 92 5.79 6.77 -16.83
N GLY A 93 5.55 8.04 -17.17
CA GLY A 93 4.91 8.46 -18.41
C GLY A 93 3.41 8.77 -18.31
N THR A 94 2.83 9.22 -19.43
CA THR A 94 1.42 9.66 -19.48
C THR A 94 0.43 8.50 -19.45
N LEU A 95 0.87 7.30 -19.85
CA LEU A 95 0.09 6.07 -19.79
C LEU A 95 0.47 5.20 -18.59
N HIS A 96 0.90 5.83 -17.49
CA HIS A 96 1.37 5.12 -16.31
C HIS A 96 0.29 4.20 -15.72
N ASP A 97 0.76 3.14 -15.08
CA ASP A 97 -0.02 2.34 -14.15
C ASP A 97 0.30 2.82 -12.73
N GLU A 98 -0.69 2.85 -11.83
CA GLU A 98 -0.48 3.33 -10.45
C GLU A 98 -1.48 2.73 -9.45
N PHE A 99 -1.02 2.50 -8.21
CA PHE A 99 -1.81 2.05 -7.07
C PHE A 99 -1.61 2.97 -5.88
N ASP A 100 -2.69 3.50 -5.33
CA ASP A 100 -2.60 4.56 -4.32
C ASP A 100 -3.16 4.14 -2.97
N PHE A 101 -2.41 4.41 -1.90
CA PHE A 101 -2.97 4.78 -0.62
C PHE A 101 -2.75 6.28 -0.41
N GLU A 102 -3.83 7.03 -0.24
CA GLU A 102 -3.79 8.45 0.12
C GLU A 102 -4.53 8.63 1.45
N PHE A 103 -3.80 9.05 2.47
CA PHE A 103 -4.31 9.32 3.80
C PHE A 103 -4.66 10.80 3.91
N LEU A 104 -5.96 11.09 3.87
CA LEU A 104 -6.47 12.46 3.93
C LEU A 104 -6.64 12.86 5.39
N GLY A 105 -5.83 13.83 5.81
CA GLY A 105 -5.86 14.34 7.17
C GLY A 105 -7.14 15.11 7.50
N ASN A 106 -7.35 15.36 8.79
CA ASN A 106 -8.59 15.95 9.30
C ASN A 106 -8.34 16.82 10.53
N ALA A 107 -9.36 17.55 10.97
CA ALA A 107 -9.30 18.30 12.23
C ALA A 107 -9.02 17.35 13.42
N SER A 108 -8.44 17.89 14.49
CA SER A 108 -8.23 17.13 15.73
C SER A 108 -9.52 16.46 16.22
N GLY A 109 -9.47 15.14 16.43
CA GLY A 109 -10.61 14.33 16.90
C GLY A 109 -11.53 13.82 15.80
N GLU A 110 -11.37 14.29 14.56
CA GLU A 110 -12.10 13.78 13.40
C GLU A 110 -11.34 12.64 12.71
N PRO A 111 -12.04 11.65 12.12
CA PRO A 111 -11.39 10.49 11.55
C PRO A 111 -10.61 10.81 10.27
N TYR A 112 -9.45 10.15 10.13
CA TYR A 112 -8.72 10.08 8.86
C TYR A 112 -9.53 9.34 7.79
N ILE A 113 -9.37 9.73 6.54
CA ILE A 113 -9.87 8.99 5.39
C ILE A 113 -8.69 8.29 4.70
N VAL A 114 -8.87 7.02 4.38
CA VAL A 114 -7.98 6.30 3.45
C VAL A 114 -8.67 6.28 2.10
N GLN A 115 -8.10 6.99 1.13
CA GLN A 115 -8.46 6.89 -0.27
C GLN A 115 -7.54 5.86 -0.95
N THR A 116 -8.13 5.00 -1.77
CA THR A 116 -7.38 4.18 -2.71
C THR A 116 -7.77 4.53 -4.13
N ASN A 117 -6.81 4.46 -5.05
CA ASN A 117 -7.04 4.66 -6.47
C ASN A 117 -6.20 3.69 -7.29
N ILE A 118 -6.60 3.49 -8.54
CA ILE A 118 -5.91 2.60 -9.48
C ILE A 118 -5.90 3.26 -10.85
N TYR A 119 -4.71 3.54 -11.35
CA TYR A 119 -4.48 3.92 -12.74
C TYR A 119 -4.05 2.70 -13.53
N SER A 120 -4.63 2.58 -14.73
CA SER A 120 -4.27 1.57 -15.70
C SER A 120 -4.18 2.22 -17.07
N ASN A 121 -3.01 2.19 -17.70
CA ASN A 121 -2.76 2.83 -18.99
C ASN A 121 -3.15 4.33 -18.98
N GLY A 122 -2.76 5.05 -17.92
CA GLY A 122 -3.01 6.48 -17.72
C GLY A 122 -4.43 6.85 -17.30
N THR A 123 -5.35 5.90 -17.20
CA THR A 123 -6.73 6.14 -16.78
C THR A 123 -6.90 5.77 -15.31
N GLY A 124 -7.17 6.75 -14.46
CA GLY A 124 -7.53 6.59 -13.05
C GLY A 124 -9.04 6.62 -12.86
N ASP A 125 -9.51 7.56 -12.05
CA ASP A 125 -10.92 7.80 -11.71
C ASP A 125 -11.60 6.64 -10.96
N ARG A 126 -10.83 5.88 -10.17
CA ARG A 126 -11.30 4.69 -9.45
C ARG A 126 -11.21 4.86 -7.95
N GLU A 127 -11.56 6.02 -7.42
CA GLU A 127 -11.39 6.28 -5.99
C GLU A 127 -12.36 5.46 -5.15
N GLN A 128 -11.85 4.85 -4.08
CA GLN A 128 -12.66 4.35 -2.96
C GLN A 128 -12.14 4.99 -1.68
N ARG A 129 -13.04 5.42 -0.81
CA ARG A 129 -12.68 6.04 0.47
C ARG A 129 -13.29 5.24 1.62
N ILE A 130 -12.48 4.98 2.64
CA ILE A 130 -12.91 4.32 3.87
C ILE A 130 -12.48 5.13 5.09
N TYR A 131 -13.23 4.99 6.19
CA TYR A 131 -12.67 5.20 7.52
C TYR A 131 -11.91 3.95 7.99
N LEU A 132 -10.99 4.12 8.94
CA LEU A 132 -10.32 2.99 9.59
C LEU A 132 -11.04 2.57 10.87
N TRP A 133 -10.86 1.31 11.26
CA TRP A 133 -11.41 0.75 12.51
C TRP A 133 -10.47 0.95 13.72
N PHE A 134 -9.48 1.82 13.58
CA PHE A 134 -8.49 2.20 14.59
C PHE A 134 -8.03 3.64 14.32
N ASP A 135 -7.32 4.24 15.28
CA ASP A 135 -6.67 5.54 15.12
C ASP A 135 -5.29 5.34 14.46
N PRO A 136 -5.10 5.72 13.18
CA PRO A 136 -3.83 5.53 12.46
C PRO A 136 -2.72 6.47 12.90
N THR A 137 -2.97 7.41 13.81
CA THR A 137 -1.98 8.32 14.39
C THR A 137 -1.38 7.80 15.68
N ALA A 138 -2.07 6.86 16.35
CA ALA A 138 -1.69 6.33 17.65
C ALA A 138 -0.57 5.27 17.57
N ASP A 139 -0.61 4.39 16.57
CA ASP A 139 0.39 3.35 16.37
C ASP A 139 0.65 3.09 14.88
N PHE A 140 1.69 2.31 14.60
CA PHE A 140 2.03 1.84 13.27
C PHE A 140 1.09 0.73 12.81
N HIS A 141 0.53 0.88 11.62
CA HIS A 141 -0.24 -0.15 10.94
C HIS A 141 0.40 -0.47 9.59
N SER A 142 0.25 -1.70 9.11
CA SER A 142 0.83 -2.07 7.81
C SER A 142 -0.12 -1.75 6.67
N TYR A 143 0.43 -1.18 5.60
CA TYR A 143 -0.29 -0.88 4.37
C TYR A 143 0.47 -1.55 3.24
N SER A 144 -0.20 -2.42 2.50
CA SER A 144 0.48 -3.23 1.48
C SER A 144 -0.37 -3.49 0.25
N PHE A 145 0.33 -3.68 -0.87
CA PHE A 145 -0.22 -4.14 -2.13
C PHE A 145 0.23 -5.58 -2.37
N LEU A 146 -0.70 -6.48 -2.69
CA LEU A 146 -0.39 -7.72 -3.39
C LEU A 146 -0.77 -7.51 -4.86
N TRP A 147 0.20 -7.67 -5.76
CA TRP A 147 0.01 -7.48 -7.19
C TRP A 147 0.53 -8.69 -7.95
N ASN A 148 -0.33 -9.35 -8.71
CA ASN A 148 0.05 -10.52 -9.49
C ASN A 148 -0.68 -10.55 -10.84
N HIS A 149 -0.60 -11.64 -11.59
CA HIS A 149 -1.25 -11.74 -12.90
C HIS A 149 -2.79 -11.74 -12.86
N LYS A 150 -3.39 -11.93 -11.67
CA LYS A 150 -4.83 -12.17 -11.48
C LYS A 150 -5.54 -11.02 -10.79
N GLN A 151 -4.87 -10.30 -9.90
CA GLN A 151 -5.49 -9.25 -9.10
C GLN A 151 -4.44 -8.33 -8.45
N VAL A 152 -4.89 -7.11 -8.16
CA VAL A 152 -4.28 -6.20 -7.19
C VAL A 152 -5.14 -6.22 -5.94
N VAL A 153 -4.53 -6.34 -4.77
CA VAL A 153 -5.23 -6.32 -3.48
C VAL A 153 -4.56 -5.33 -2.55
N PHE A 154 -5.37 -4.43 -1.99
CA PHE A 154 -4.95 -3.44 -1.01
C PHE A 154 -5.25 -3.99 0.38
N PHE A 155 -4.25 -4.01 1.25
CA PHE A 155 -4.39 -4.47 2.62
C PHE A 155 -4.09 -3.36 3.60
N VAL A 156 -4.90 -3.31 4.66
CA VAL A 156 -4.59 -2.63 5.91
C VAL A 156 -4.41 -3.73 6.95
N ASP A 157 -3.23 -3.80 7.55
CA ASP A 157 -2.74 -4.94 8.31
C ASP A 157 -2.86 -6.25 7.48
N SER A 158 -3.70 -7.17 7.93
CA SER A 158 -4.03 -8.41 7.21
C SER A 158 -5.41 -8.38 6.52
N VAL A 159 -6.12 -7.26 6.63
CA VAL A 159 -7.50 -7.08 6.16
C VAL A 159 -7.48 -6.51 4.73
N PRO A 160 -7.98 -7.25 3.73
CA PRO A 160 -8.15 -6.69 2.40
C PRO A 160 -9.24 -5.62 2.44
N ILE A 161 -8.91 -4.40 2.00
CA ILE A 161 -9.86 -3.29 1.93
C ILE A 161 -10.38 -3.06 0.51
N ARG A 162 -9.66 -3.56 -0.51
CA ARG A 162 -10.02 -3.46 -1.93
C ARG A 162 -9.35 -4.56 -2.73
N VAL A 163 -10.05 -5.03 -3.78
CA VAL A 163 -9.50 -5.92 -4.80
C VAL A 163 -9.84 -5.40 -6.19
N PHE A 164 -8.86 -5.43 -7.09
CA PHE A 164 -9.01 -5.11 -8.51
C PHE A 164 -8.58 -6.32 -9.34
N PRO A 165 -9.53 -7.15 -9.80
CA PRO A 165 -9.23 -8.31 -10.62
C PRO A 165 -8.70 -7.93 -12.00
N ASN A 166 -7.88 -8.79 -12.59
CA ASN A 166 -7.53 -8.69 -14.01
C ASN A 166 -8.77 -8.99 -14.87
N ASN A 167 -9.38 -7.91 -15.37
CA ASN A 167 -10.59 -7.90 -16.17
C ASN A 167 -10.32 -7.53 -17.65
N GLU A 168 -9.13 -7.81 -18.17
CA GLU A 168 -8.80 -7.55 -19.58
C GLU A 168 -9.76 -8.26 -20.56
N ARG A 169 -10.32 -9.40 -20.15
CA ARG A 169 -11.33 -10.15 -20.94
C ARG A 169 -12.61 -9.35 -21.20
N VAL A 170 -12.92 -8.37 -20.36
CA VAL A 170 -14.07 -7.46 -20.52
C VAL A 170 -13.62 -6.04 -20.88
N GLY A 171 -12.39 -5.89 -21.39
CA GLY A 171 -11.88 -4.63 -21.95
C GLY A 171 -11.31 -3.65 -20.93
N VAL A 172 -11.17 -4.03 -19.65
CA VAL A 172 -10.56 -3.17 -18.63
C VAL A 172 -9.05 -3.39 -18.63
N PRO A 173 -8.23 -2.35 -18.89
CA PRO A 173 -6.78 -2.48 -18.82
C PRO A 173 -6.31 -2.93 -17.44
N TYR A 174 -5.22 -3.69 -17.39
CA TYR A 174 -4.66 -4.20 -16.15
C TYR A 174 -3.15 -3.94 -16.10
N PRO A 175 -2.60 -3.37 -15.00
CA PRO A 175 -1.18 -3.16 -14.83
C PRO A 175 -0.40 -4.48 -14.82
N LYS A 176 0.22 -4.84 -15.95
CA LYS A 176 1.00 -6.08 -16.11
C LYS A 176 2.25 -5.94 -16.96
N LYS A 177 2.52 -4.75 -17.48
CA LYS A 177 3.60 -4.49 -18.45
C LYS A 177 4.62 -3.49 -17.95
N GLN A 178 4.21 -2.56 -17.10
CA GLN A 178 5.04 -1.45 -16.67
C GLN A 178 5.54 -1.71 -15.25
N PRO A 179 6.85 -1.92 -15.04
CA PRO A 179 7.43 -1.93 -13.71
C PRO A 179 7.19 -0.58 -13.01
N MET A 180 6.91 -0.60 -11.72
CA MET A 180 6.58 0.59 -10.93
C MET A 180 7.58 0.80 -9.80
N ARG A 181 7.86 2.07 -9.46
CA ARG A 181 8.59 2.42 -8.24
C ARG A 181 7.64 2.37 -7.05
N VAL A 182 8.12 1.98 -5.89
CA VAL A 182 7.42 2.14 -4.61
C VAL A 182 7.79 3.51 -4.06
N SER A 183 6.79 4.35 -3.80
CA SER A 183 6.99 5.76 -3.47
C SER A 183 6.10 6.18 -2.30
N SER A 184 6.50 7.27 -1.66
CA SER A 184 5.69 7.92 -0.63
C SER A 184 6.00 9.40 -0.57
N SER A 185 5.00 10.19 -0.16
CA SER A 185 5.13 11.64 -0.03
C SER A 185 4.18 12.19 1.03
N ILE A 186 4.48 13.40 1.50
CA ILE A 186 3.57 14.22 2.30
C ILE A 186 3.48 15.62 1.70
N TRP A 187 2.27 16.13 1.50
CA TRP A 187 2.04 17.41 0.81
C TRP A 187 0.70 18.05 1.21
N ASN A 188 0.55 19.34 0.89
CA ASN A 188 -0.69 20.10 1.10
C ASN A 188 -1.65 19.94 -0.09
N ALA A 189 -2.84 19.44 0.18
CA ALA A 189 -3.92 19.17 -0.76
C ALA A 189 -5.20 19.93 -0.42
N ASP A 190 -5.07 21.15 0.12
CA ASP A 190 -6.13 22.06 0.56
C ASP A 190 -7.38 22.10 -0.33
N ASN A 191 -7.20 21.96 -1.64
CA ASN A 191 -8.29 22.08 -2.59
C ASN A 191 -9.28 20.92 -2.54
N TRP A 192 -8.95 19.78 -1.93
CA TRP A 192 -9.81 18.60 -1.96
C TRP A 192 -9.70 17.64 -0.77
N ALA A 193 -8.56 17.58 -0.05
CA ALA A 193 -8.29 16.50 0.89
C ALA A 193 -9.27 16.42 2.07
N THR A 194 -9.47 17.52 2.78
CA THR A 194 -10.29 17.50 4.00
C THR A 194 -11.68 18.09 3.75
N GLN A 195 -12.71 17.26 3.94
CA GLN A 195 -14.11 17.63 3.72
C GLN A 195 -14.37 18.23 2.32
N GLY A 196 -13.75 17.63 1.29
CA GLY A 196 -13.84 18.13 -0.08
C GLY A 196 -13.16 19.48 -0.29
N GLY A 197 -12.13 19.78 0.50
CA GLY A 197 -11.36 21.02 0.43
C GLY A 197 -11.95 22.19 1.23
N ARG A 198 -12.98 21.96 2.03
CA ARG A 198 -13.57 22.99 2.91
C ARG A 198 -12.63 23.40 4.03
N LEU A 199 -11.98 22.43 4.66
CA LEU A 199 -11.05 22.69 5.76
C LEU A 199 -9.63 22.75 5.21
N LYS A 200 -8.95 23.84 5.49
CA LYS A 200 -7.60 24.14 5.02
C LYS A 200 -6.58 23.79 6.09
N ILE A 201 -5.36 23.55 5.67
CA ILE A 201 -4.22 23.36 6.56
C ILE A 201 -3.99 24.58 7.43
N ASN A 202 -3.80 24.34 8.72
CA ASN A 202 -3.37 25.38 9.65
C ASN A 202 -1.86 25.27 9.88
N TRP A 203 -1.09 26.08 9.17
CA TRP A 203 0.38 26.08 9.26
C TRP A 203 0.93 26.40 10.66
N SER A 204 0.14 26.92 11.61
CA SER A 204 0.60 27.06 13.00
C SER A 204 0.80 25.71 13.70
N HIS A 205 0.29 24.61 13.15
CA HIS A 205 0.47 23.25 13.65
C HIS A 205 1.65 22.51 12.96
N SER A 206 2.35 23.19 12.04
CA SER A 206 3.57 22.69 11.42
C SER A 206 4.68 22.49 12.47
N PRO A 207 5.55 21.47 12.33
CA PRO A 207 5.60 20.52 11.21
C PRO A 207 4.61 19.36 11.33
N PHE A 208 4.03 18.97 10.20
CA PHE A 208 3.25 17.75 10.07
C PHE A 208 4.18 16.60 9.71
N ILE A 209 4.14 15.51 10.47
CA ILE A 209 5.10 14.41 10.33
C ILE A 209 4.36 13.08 10.12
N SER A 210 4.62 12.42 8.98
CA SER A 210 4.28 11.02 8.77
C SER A 210 5.53 10.15 9.03
N THR A 211 5.36 9.03 9.72
CA THR A 211 6.46 8.16 10.14
C THR A 211 6.31 6.76 9.56
N TYR A 212 7.40 6.19 9.09
CA TYR A 212 7.47 4.91 8.40
C TYR A 212 8.50 4.00 9.06
N LYS A 213 8.24 2.69 9.02
CA LYS A 213 9.21 1.63 9.34
C LYS A 213 8.81 0.32 8.66
N GLY A 214 9.65 -0.69 8.78
CA GLY A 214 9.31 -2.06 8.36
C GLY A 214 8.93 -2.15 6.89
N PHE A 215 9.72 -1.52 6.02
CA PHE A 215 9.57 -1.65 4.58
C PHE A 215 9.78 -3.11 4.17
N ASP A 216 8.80 -3.67 3.46
CA ASP A 216 8.80 -5.06 3.01
C ASP A 216 8.53 -5.10 1.50
N ILE A 217 9.51 -5.55 0.73
CA ILE A 217 9.41 -5.68 -0.73
C ILE A 217 9.85 -7.09 -1.10
N ASP A 218 8.85 -7.96 -1.36
CA ASP A 218 9.05 -9.28 -1.97
C ASP A 218 8.39 -9.27 -3.35
N ALA A 219 9.14 -8.77 -4.33
CA ALA A 219 8.65 -8.49 -5.66
C ALA A 219 9.70 -8.77 -6.74
N ASN A 220 9.26 -8.93 -7.99
CA ASN A 220 10.19 -9.13 -9.10
C ASN A 220 10.81 -7.79 -9.51
N GLU A 221 12.04 -7.57 -9.07
CA GLU A 221 12.84 -6.37 -9.34
C GLU A 221 13.31 -6.30 -10.80
N TYR A 222 13.28 -5.10 -11.36
CA TYR A 222 13.91 -4.72 -12.61
C TYR A 222 15.17 -3.88 -12.34
N GLY A 223 16.28 -4.27 -12.95
CA GLY A 223 17.53 -3.53 -12.88
C GLY A 223 17.46 -2.19 -13.62
N LEU A 224 18.45 -1.33 -13.39
CA LEU A 224 18.58 -0.02 -14.06
C LEU A 224 18.69 -0.11 -15.59
N ASN A 225 19.07 -1.28 -16.12
CA ASN A 225 19.11 -1.57 -17.56
C ASN A 225 17.73 -1.94 -18.14
N GLY A 226 16.67 -1.95 -17.33
CA GLY A 226 15.32 -2.35 -17.74
C GLY A 226 15.14 -3.87 -17.86
N GLU A 227 16.11 -4.67 -17.41
CA GLU A 227 16.00 -6.12 -17.42
C GLU A 227 15.47 -6.66 -16.10
N SER A 228 14.62 -7.68 -16.19
CA SER A 228 14.13 -8.39 -15.03
C SER A 228 15.23 -9.19 -14.34
N ARG A 229 15.34 -9.08 -13.02
CA ARG A 229 16.24 -9.90 -12.20
C ARG A 229 15.65 -11.28 -11.87
N GLY A 230 14.44 -11.58 -12.35
CA GLY A 230 13.77 -12.86 -12.11
C GLY A 230 12.82 -13.27 -13.23
N VAL A 231 12.28 -14.48 -13.10
CA VAL A 231 11.25 -15.01 -14.00
C VAL A 231 9.92 -14.30 -13.71
N ILE A 232 9.31 -13.75 -14.76
CA ILE A 232 8.01 -13.05 -14.71
C ILE A 232 6.87 -13.96 -15.17
N GLU A 233 7.17 -15.18 -15.62
CA GLU A 233 6.16 -16.11 -16.10
C GLU A 233 5.13 -16.42 -15.01
N ASN A 234 3.85 -16.34 -15.39
CA ASN A 234 2.73 -16.66 -14.52
C ASN A 234 2.89 -18.08 -13.93
N GLY A 235 2.93 -18.16 -12.61
CA GLY A 235 3.06 -19.40 -11.84
C GLY A 235 4.47 -19.69 -11.34
N SER A 236 5.47 -18.87 -11.72
CA SER A 236 6.86 -19.06 -11.30
C SER A 236 7.14 -18.59 -9.86
N LYS A 237 6.31 -17.68 -9.32
CA LYS A 237 6.49 -17.05 -8.00
C LYS A 237 5.35 -17.41 -7.04
N TRP A 238 5.58 -17.24 -5.73
CA TRP A 238 4.59 -17.65 -4.72
C TRP A 238 3.26 -16.88 -4.84
N TRP A 239 3.32 -15.62 -5.26
CA TRP A 239 2.17 -14.75 -5.46
C TRP A 239 1.32 -15.14 -6.68
N ASP A 240 1.82 -15.98 -7.58
CA ASP A 240 1.05 -16.52 -8.72
C ASP A 240 0.52 -17.95 -8.46
N ARG A 241 0.80 -18.53 -7.29
CA ARG A 241 0.22 -19.84 -6.93
C ARG A 241 -1.31 -19.79 -6.93
N PRO A 242 -2.00 -20.91 -7.20
CA PRO A 242 -3.47 -20.94 -7.21
C PRO A 242 -4.13 -20.35 -5.95
N SER A 243 -3.48 -20.48 -4.78
CA SER A 243 -3.94 -19.90 -3.51
C SER A 243 -4.01 -18.36 -3.49
N HIS A 244 -3.31 -17.68 -4.39
CA HIS A 244 -3.26 -16.20 -4.51
C HIS A 244 -3.96 -15.69 -5.78
N SER A 245 -4.61 -16.58 -6.53
CA SER A 245 -5.37 -16.23 -7.74
C SER A 245 -6.67 -15.47 -7.45
N SER A 246 -7.17 -15.56 -6.22
CA SER A 246 -8.34 -14.83 -5.72
C SER A 246 -8.27 -14.71 -4.19
N LEU A 247 -9.10 -13.84 -3.61
CA LEU A 247 -9.23 -13.76 -2.16
C LEU A 247 -9.78 -15.06 -1.56
N THR A 248 -9.18 -15.49 -0.45
CA THR A 248 -9.68 -16.63 0.35
C THR A 248 -11.12 -16.35 0.84
N PRO A 249 -11.91 -17.39 1.20
CA PRO A 249 -13.24 -17.18 1.76
C PRO A 249 -13.27 -16.29 3.01
N LEU A 250 -12.22 -16.35 3.84
CA LEU A 250 -12.07 -15.47 5.01
C LEU A 250 -11.81 -14.02 4.60
N GLN A 251 -10.85 -13.79 3.71
CA GLN A 251 -10.55 -12.47 3.16
C GLN A 251 -11.77 -11.83 2.49
N ARG A 252 -12.57 -12.62 1.76
CA ARG A 252 -13.85 -12.13 1.20
C ARG A 252 -14.87 -11.75 2.25
N ARG A 253 -14.90 -12.40 3.42
CA ARG A 253 -15.77 -11.97 4.54
C ARG A 253 -15.27 -10.67 5.16
N MET A 254 -13.96 -10.54 5.35
CA MET A 254 -13.34 -9.33 5.87
C MET A 254 -13.56 -8.13 4.95
N LEU A 255 -13.34 -8.29 3.63
CA LEU A 255 -13.59 -7.25 2.65
C LEU A 255 -15.05 -6.78 2.66
N ARG A 256 -16.00 -7.71 2.74
CA ARG A 256 -17.43 -7.37 2.87
C ARG A 256 -17.74 -6.62 4.16
N TRP A 257 -17.08 -6.97 5.25
CA TRP A 257 -17.20 -6.23 6.51
C TRP A 257 -16.65 -4.80 6.38
N VAL A 258 -15.52 -4.59 5.68
CA VAL A 258 -15.01 -3.24 5.37
C VAL A 258 -16.02 -2.45 4.55
N HIS A 259 -16.47 -3.01 3.43
CA HIS A 259 -17.44 -2.36 2.53
C HIS A 259 -18.78 -2.07 3.20
N ARG A 260 -19.21 -2.87 4.19
CA ARG A 260 -20.48 -2.64 4.88
C ARG A 260 -20.39 -1.55 5.95
N ASN A 261 -19.25 -1.44 6.63
CA ASN A 261 -19.16 -0.63 7.86
C ASN A 261 -18.29 0.62 7.71
N TYR A 262 -17.39 0.67 6.73
CA TYR A 262 -16.34 1.69 6.67
C TYR A 262 -16.26 2.44 5.34
N ILE A 263 -16.84 1.93 4.24
CA ILE A 263 -16.81 2.63 2.96
C ILE A 263 -17.70 3.87 2.99
N ILE A 264 -17.15 5.00 2.56
CA ILE A 264 -17.85 6.30 2.51
C ILE A 264 -17.93 6.87 1.10
N TYR A 265 -17.07 6.42 0.19
CA TYR A 265 -17.15 6.72 -1.23
C TYR A 265 -16.70 5.49 -2.03
N ASP A 266 -17.41 5.22 -3.12
CA ASP A 266 -17.12 4.11 -4.02
C ASP A 266 -17.47 4.53 -5.45
N TYR A 267 -16.45 4.72 -6.30
CA TYR A 267 -16.64 5.13 -7.69
C TYR A 267 -17.60 4.20 -8.46
N CYS A 268 -17.64 2.90 -8.13
CA CYS A 268 -18.56 1.94 -8.73
C CYS A 268 -20.05 2.28 -8.51
N LYS A 269 -20.36 3.08 -7.48
CA LYS A 269 -21.71 3.48 -7.08
C LYS A 269 -22.01 4.95 -7.36
N ASP A 270 -21.04 5.70 -7.89
CA ASP A 270 -21.16 7.12 -8.20
C ASP A 270 -21.82 7.32 -9.57
N SER A 271 -23.16 7.30 -9.59
CA SER A 271 -23.95 7.52 -10.82
C SER A 271 -23.89 8.96 -11.33
N THR A 272 -23.43 9.90 -10.50
CA THR A 272 -23.22 11.29 -10.90
C THR A 272 -21.99 11.45 -11.78
N ARG A 273 -20.92 10.70 -11.48
CA ARG A 273 -19.69 10.68 -12.28
C ARG A 273 -19.77 9.68 -13.43
N PHE A 274 -20.35 8.50 -13.18
CA PHE A 274 -20.44 7.41 -14.15
C PHE A 274 -21.90 7.11 -14.50
N SER A 275 -22.36 7.63 -15.63
CA SER A 275 -23.70 7.34 -16.16
C SER A 275 -23.91 5.85 -16.47
N THR A 276 -22.83 5.14 -16.79
CA THR A 276 -22.77 3.69 -16.92
C THR A 276 -21.72 3.16 -15.95
N SER A 277 -22.09 2.15 -15.15
CA SER A 277 -21.16 1.56 -14.16
C SER A 277 -19.90 1.02 -14.88
N PRO A 278 -18.69 1.30 -14.35
CA PRO A 278 -17.45 0.81 -14.93
C PRO A 278 -17.46 -0.73 -15.09
N PRO A 279 -16.95 -1.30 -16.20
CA PRO A 279 -17.10 -2.72 -16.47
C PRO A 279 -16.50 -3.64 -15.40
N GLU A 280 -15.43 -3.22 -14.73
CA GLU A 280 -14.81 -3.95 -13.63
C GLU A 280 -15.68 -4.05 -12.37
N CYS A 281 -16.65 -3.14 -12.22
CA CYS A 281 -17.59 -3.14 -11.10
C CYS A 281 -18.70 -4.18 -11.30
N ALA A 282 -18.92 -4.64 -12.55
CA ALA A 282 -19.92 -5.64 -12.86
C ALA A 282 -19.55 -7.00 -12.24
N GLY A 283 -20.40 -7.52 -11.36
CA GLY A 283 -20.19 -8.80 -10.70
C GLY A 283 -19.35 -8.76 -9.42
N LEU A 284 -18.79 -7.60 -9.05
CA LEU A 284 -18.25 -7.35 -7.70
C LEU A 284 -19.41 -7.19 -6.71
N ARG A 285 -20.06 -8.31 -6.36
CA ARG A 285 -21.01 -8.37 -5.24
C ARG A 285 -20.22 -8.53 -3.95
N PHE A 286 -19.90 -7.41 -3.30
CA PHE A 286 -19.47 -7.41 -1.90
C PHE A 286 -20.71 -7.35 -1.00
#